data_AF-A0A9X7UXG1-F1
#
_entry.id   AF-A0A9X7UXG1-F1
#
_cell.length_a   1.000
_cell.length_b   1.000
_cell.length_c   1.000
_cell.angle_alpha   90.00
_cell.angle_beta   90.00
_cell.angle_gamma   90.00
#
_symmetry.space_group_name_H-M   'P 1'
#
loop_
_entity.id
_entity.type
_entity.pdbx_description
1 polymer ?
#
loop_
_entity_poly.entity_id
_entity_poly.type
_entity_poly.pdbx_seq_one_letter_code
_entity_poly.pdbx_strand_id
1 'polypeptide(L)'
;MSQNNHNQPRPFEIKPRRMAFDTDAPMNKYTFNNNSLVSTFFYALSALFPDGERFFIHSVRNYQNEIDDPVLLAQIRGFIGQEAHHGHSHEGLNKAIGDMGFPMQEITGRLQQRVAMLKKHLGRGRQLALTVAMEHFTASMAEFLLKNPEILDPVDPTVRNMLIWHAVEEIEHKAVAFDVFRLKVNNERMRKRVMVISMFSLFSRIAYYQFLLLKADRHFPSLKEWVEATRFFWGKKGILRDNLKSMRQFFRTGFHPWDIDQQYLIDGWQQRHPEVAALQIQ
;
A
#
# COMPACT_ATOMS: atom_id res chain seq x y z
N MET A 1 27.03 -21.89 13.80
CA MET A 1 26.27 -20.85 14.52
C MET A 1 26.40 -19.56 13.73
N SER A 2 25.45 -19.29 12.82
CA SER A 2 25.46 -18.06 12.01
C SER A 2 24.71 -16.98 12.80
N GLN A 3 25.41 -15.94 13.25
CA GLN A 3 24.78 -14.74 13.76
C GLN A 3 24.14 -14.02 12.56
N ASN A 4 22.82 -14.17 12.39
CA ASN A 4 22.08 -13.41 11.40
C ASN A 4 22.14 -11.93 11.77
N ASN A 5 22.94 -11.19 11.01
CA ASN A 5 23.20 -9.76 11.17
C ASN A 5 22.01 -8.92 10.64
N HIS A 6 20.78 -9.26 11.03
CA HIS A 6 19.52 -8.63 10.57
C HIS A 6 19.27 -7.23 11.17
N ASN A 7 20.28 -6.63 11.80
CA ASN A 7 20.19 -5.34 12.47
C ASN A 7 20.78 -4.18 11.63
N GLN A 8 21.17 -4.46 10.38
CA GLN A 8 21.72 -3.48 9.46
C GLN A 8 20.88 -3.44 8.18
N PRO A 9 20.59 -2.26 7.61
CA PRO A 9 19.87 -2.15 6.35
C PRO A 9 20.63 -2.91 5.26
N ARG A 10 19.91 -3.69 4.44
CA ARG A 10 20.52 -4.32 3.26
C ARG A 10 21.00 -3.22 2.31
N PRO A 11 22.17 -3.34 1.66
CA PRO A 11 22.63 -2.37 0.66
C PRO A 11 21.83 -2.56 -0.64
N PHE A 12 20.57 -2.15 -0.60
CA PHE A 12 19.64 -2.15 -1.72
C PHE A 12 19.30 -0.70 -2.06
N GLU A 13 19.49 -0.32 -3.32
CA GLU A 13 19.21 1.02 -3.82
C GLU A 13 17.73 1.13 -4.20
N ILE A 14 16.99 2.00 -3.50
CA ILE A 14 15.59 2.29 -3.78
C ILE A 14 15.54 3.44 -4.79
N LYS A 15 15.05 3.17 -5.99
CA LYS A 15 15.05 4.13 -7.11
C LYS A 15 13.64 4.65 -7.36
N PRO A 16 13.36 5.94 -7.08
CA PRO A 16 12.11 6.56 -7.48
C PRO A 16 11.94 6.50 -8.99
N ARG A 17 10.80 5.99 -9.46
CA ARG A 17 10.43 5.98 -10.88
C ARG A 17 9.20 6.86 -11.06
N ARG A 18 9.28 7.79 -12.02
CA ARG A 18 8.15 8.61 -12.40
C ARG A 18 7.41 7.91 -13.54
N MET A 19 6.13 7.67 -13.36
CA MET A 19 5.30 6.93 -14.31
C MET A 19 4.26 7.86 -14.95
N ALA A 20 3.94 7.64 -16.22
CA ALA A 20 2.87 8.33 -16.93
C ALA A 20 1.68 7.38 -17.12
N PHE A 21 0.72 7.42 -16.20
CA PHE A 21 -0.54 6.67 -16.32
C PHE A 21 -1.60 7.55 -17.00
N ASP A 22 -2.21 7.04 -18.07
CA ASP A 22 -3.36 7.70 -18.71
C ASP A 22 -4.64 7.40 -17.93
N THR A 23 -4.87 8.18 -16.88
CA THR A 23 -6.07 8.08 -16.03
C THR A 23 -7.29 8.76 -16.65
N ASP A 24 -7.13 9.52 -17.74
CA ASP A 24 -8.24 10.15 -18.46
C ASP A 24 -8.87 9.20 -19.49
N ALA A 25 -8.19 8.10 -19.83
CA ALA A 25 -8.76 7.02 -20.63
C ALA A 25 -10.06 6.47 -20.02
N PRO A 26 -11.08 6.13 -20.83
CA PRO A 26 -12.30 5.52 -20.34
C PRO A 26 -12.02 4.23 -19.55
N MET A 27 -12.55 4.16 -18.33
CA MET A 27 -12.48 2.98 -17.48
C MET A 27 -13.88 2.44 -17.22
N ASN A 28 -13.99 1.12 -17.03
CA ASN A 28 -15.24 0.53 -16.59
C ASN A 28 -15.54 0.97 -15.16
N LYS A 29 -16.79 1.40 -14.90
CA LYS A 29 -17.22 1.88 -13.57
C LYS A 29 -16.85 0.89 -12.45
N TYR A 30 -17.01 -0.40 -12.70
CA TYR A 30 -16.59 -1.47 -11.81
C TYR A 30 -15.47 -2.30 -12.47
N THR A 31 -14.25 -1.77 -12.43
CA THR A 31 -13.10 -2.28 -13.19
C THR A 31 -12.70 -3.72 -12.84
N PHE A 32 -13.01 -4.21 -11.63
CA PHE A 32 -12.69 -5.59 -11.23
C PHE A 32 -13.79 -6.56 -11.68
N ASN A 33 -13.78 -6.95 -12.96
CA ASN A 33 -14.71 -7.92 -13.54
C ASN A 33 -16.20 -7.57 -13.30
N ASN A 34 -16.54 -6.28 -13.39
CA ASN A 34 -17.89 -5.75 -13.11
C ASN A 34 -18.43 -6.05 -11.71
N ASN A 35 -17.56 -6.42 -10.76
CA ASN A 35 -17.95 -6.68 -9.38
C ASN A 35 -17.84 -5.40 -8.56
N SER A 36 -18.96 -4.89 -8.03
CA SER A 36 -18.95 -3.61 -7.33
C SER A 36 -18.19 -3.64 -6.01
N LEU A 37 -18.23 -4.76 -5.29
CA LEU A 37 -17.59 -4.91 -3.97
C LEU A 37 -16.07 -4.94 -4.11
N VAL A 38 -15.55 -5.71 -5.07
CA VAL A 38 -14.09 -5.74 -5.31
C VAL A 38 -13.62 -4.39 -5.84
N SER A 39 -14.33 -3.80 -6.79
CA SER A 39 -13.95 -2.51 -7.36
C SER A 39 -13.93 -1.39 -6.32
N THR A 40 -15.01 -1.25 -5.54
CA THR A 40 -15.10 -0.21 -4.52
C THR A 40 -14.13 -0.43 -3.35
N PHE A 41 -13.71 -1.66 -3.07
CA PHE A 41 -12.61 -1.94 -2.13
C PHE A 41 -11.30 -1.31 -2.61
N PHE A 42 -10.92 -1.51 -3.88
CA PHE A 42 -9.71 -0.91 -4.45
C PHE A 42 -9.84 0.61 -4.64
N TYR A 43 -11.03 1.13 -4.94
CA TYR A 43 -11.26 2.58 -4.97
C TYR A 43 -11.12 3.21 -3.58
N ALA A 44 -11.64 2.56 -2.55
CA ALA A 44 -11.46 3.00 -1.17
C ALA A 44 -9.99 2.95 -0.74
N LEU A 45 -9.23 1.92 -1.14
CA LEU A 45 -7.77 1.88 -0.94
C LEU A 45 -7.07 3.00 -1.70
N SER A 46 -7.40 3.21 -2.98
CA SER A 46 -6.87 4.31 -3.79
C SER A 46 -7.10 5.68 -3.15
N ALA A 47 -8.27 5.90 -2.55
CA ALA A 47 -8.58 7.12 -1.80
C ALA A 47 -7.73 7.28 -0.53
N LEU A 48 -7.20 6.20 0.02
CA LEU A 48 -6.38 6.19 1.24
C LEU A 48 -4.90 6.48 0.99
N PHE A 49 -4.39 6.14 -0.20
CA PHE A 49 -2.96 6.24 -0.52
C PHE A 49 -2.42 7.69 -0.46
N PRO A 50 -2.97 8.70 -1.15
CA PRO A 50 -2.30 10.00 -1.25
C PRO A 50 -1.97 10.68 0.09
N ASP A 51 -2.93 10.73 1.02
CA ASP A 51 -2.67 11.30 2.36
C ASP A 51 -2.01 10.31 3.31
N GLY A 52 -2.15 9.01 3.07
CA GLY A 52 -1.45 7.95 3.79
C GLY A 52 0.06 8.01 3.54
N GLU A 53 0.48 8.07 2.29
CA GLU A 53 1.87 8.11 1.85
C GLU A 53 2.55 9.43 2.27
N ARG A 54 1.82 10.57 2.18
CA ARG A 54 2.25 11.82 2.82
C ARG A 54 2.48 11.67 4.32
N PHE A 55 1.63 10.90 5.00
CA PHE A 55 1.80 10.60 6.42
C PHE A 55 3.00 9.66 6.66
N PHE A 56 3.23 8.68 5.79
CA PHE A 56 4.39 7.78 5.86
C PHE A 56 5.69 8.59 5.75
N ILE A 57 5.81 9.41 4.69
CA ILE A 57 6.89 10.37 4.48
C ILE A 57 7.10 11.25 5.72
N HIS A 58 6.02 11.86 6.24
CA HIS A 58 6.10 12.71 7.42
C HIS A 58 6.66 11.96 8.64
N SER A 59 6.16 10.75 8.89
CA SER A 59 6.53 9.95 10.05
C SER A 59 7.99 9.51 10.03
N VAL A 60 8.53 9.20 8.84
CA VAL A 60 9.94 8.84 8.61
C VAL A 60 10.82 10.09 8.72
N ARG A 61 10.43 11.19 8.06
CA ARG A 61 11.15 12.48 8.12
C ARG A 61 11.31 13.03 9.52
N ASN A 62 10.36 12.75 10.41
CA ASN A 62 10.47 13.13 11.82
C ASN A 62 11.79 12.63 12.44
N TYR A 63 12.38 11.54 11.96
CA TYR A 63 13.60 10.95 12.50
C TYR A 63 14.84 11.11 11.62
N GLN A 64 14.68 11.55 10.37
CA GLN A 64 15.75 11.56 9.36
C GLN A 64 16.99 12.35 9.79
N ASN A 65 16.83 13.50 10.46
CA ASN A 65 17.95 14.33 10.91
C ASN A 65 18.71 13.75 12.13
N GLU A 66 18.24 12.62 12.67
CA GLU A 66 18.85 11.96 13.82
C GLU A 66 19.44 10.59 13.44
N ILE A 67 19.74 10.38 12.15
CA ILE A 67 20.28 9.16 11.56
C ILE A 67 21.57 9.51 10.83
N ASP A 68 22.66 8.83 11.18
CA ASP A 68 23.98 9.04 10.57
C ASP A 68 24.35 7.98 9.51
N ASP A 69 23.64 6.84 9.49
CA ASP A 69 23.89 5.76 8.55
C ASP A 69 23.61 6.22 7.10
N PRO A 70 24.64 6.34 6.24
CA PRO A 70 24.47 6.84 4.88
C PRO A 70 23.61 5.92 4.01
N VAL A 71 23.59 4.61 4.29
CA VAL A 71 22.77 3.63 3.56
C VAL A 71 21.30 3.86 3.88
N LEU A 72 20.95 3.91 5.17
CA LEU A 72 19.58 4.17 5.59
C LEU A 72 19.09 5.54 5.13
N LEU A 73 19.95 6.57 5.17
CA LEU A 73 19.60 7.89 4.64
C LEU A 73 19.32 7.87 3.12
N ALA A 74 20.08 7.08 2.35
CA ALA A 74 19.81 6.91 0.92
C ALA A 74 18.47 6.19 0.68
N GLN A 75 18.19 5.15 1.46
CA GLN A 75 16.93 4.43 1.39
C GLN A 75 15.73 5.28 1.79
N ILE A 76 15.85 6.11 2.82
CA ILE A 76 14.83 7.10 3.20
C ILE A 76 14.56 8.07 2.04
N ARG A 77 15.59 8.54 1.34
CA ARG A 77 15.40 9.42 0.16
C ARG A 77 14.67 8.70 -0.97
N GLY A 78 15.04 7.45 -1.24
CA GLY A 78 14.37 6.61 -2.24
C GLY A 78 12.91 6.36 -1.90
N PHE A 79 12.64 5.90 -0.68
CA PHE A 79 11.30 5.73 -0.11
C PHE A 79 10.44 6.99 -0.28
N ILE A 80 10.95 8.16 0.16
CA ILE A 80 10.23 9.43 0.03
C ILE A 80 9.88 9.76 -1.43
N GLY A 81 10.77 9.44 -2.37
CA GLY A 81 10.53 9.68 -3.79
C GLY A 81 9.46 8.75 -4.36
N GLN A 82 9.52 7.45 -4.07
CA GLN A 82 8.52 6.47 -4.50
C GLN A 82 7.14 6.80 -3.93
N GLU A 83 7.04 6.98 -2.62
CA GLU A 83 5.82 7.38 -1.91
C GLU A 83 5.19 8.67 -2.47
N ALA A 84 6.01 9.67 -2.83
CA ALA A 84 5.49 10.89 -3.43
C ALA A 84 4.90 10.65 -4.82
N HIS A 85 5.50 9.75 -5.62
CA HIS A 85 4.99 9.38 -6.93
C HIS A 85 3.74 8.48 -6.84
N HIS A 86 3.70 7.55 -5.89
CA HIS A 86 2.50 6.75 -5.61
C HIS A 86 1.32 7.67 -5.34
N GLY A 87 1.51 8.69 -4.49
CA GLY A 87 0.42 9.55 -4.05
C GLY A 87 -0.11 10.40 -5.18
N HIS A 88 0.79 10.91 -6.01
CA HIS A 88 0.42 11.63 -7.22
C HIS A 88 -0.36 10.75 -8.22
N SER A 89 0.08 9.51 -8.43
CA SER A 89 -0.59 8.58 -9.35
C SER A 89 -1.99 8.20 -8.85
N HIS A 90 -2.12 7.94 -7.55
CA HIS A 90 -3.41 7.68 -6.93
C HIS A 90 -4.33 8.91 -6.92
N GLU A 91 -3.81 10.14 -6.86
CA GLU A 91 -4.63 11.35 -7.05
C GLU A 91 -5.25 11.42 -8.45
N GLY A 92 -4.47 11.10 -9.48
CA GLY A 92 -4.97 10.98 -10.85
C GLY A 92 -6.08 9.93 -10.96
N LEU A 93 -5.83 8.72 -10.44
CA LEU A 93 -6.85 7.66 -10.43
C LEU A 93 -8.10 8.08 -9.63
N ASN A 94 -7.94 8.70 -8.47
CA ASN A 94 -9.05 9.14 -7.64
C ASN A 94 -9.89 10.23 -8.32
N LYS A 95 -9.26 11.11 -9.12
CA LYS A 95 -9.97 12.08 -9.97
C LYS A 95 -10.81 11.35 -11.00
N ALA A 96 -10.23 10.41 -11.74
CA ALA A 96 -10.94 9.65 -12.76
C ALA A 96 -12.11 8.83 -12.19
N ILE A 97 -11.93 8.22 -11.01
CA ILE A 97 -13.02 7.57 -10.27
C ILE A 97 -14.11 8.57 -9.88
N GLY A 98 -13.72 9.78 -9.46
CA GLY A 98 -14.64 10.87 -9.18
C GLY A 98 -15.47 11.31 -10.40
N ASP A 99 -14.83 11.39 -11.57
CA ASP A 99 -15.48 11.75 -12.83
C ASP A 99 -16.54 10.72 -13.28
N MET A 100 -16.47 9.48 -12.77
CA MET A 100 -17.52 8.45 -12.93
C MET A 100 -18.73 8.61 -11.99
N GLY A 101 -18.74 9.66 -11.15
CA GLY A 101 -19.83 10.00 -10.24
C GLY A 101 -19.65 9.50 -8.80
N PHE A 102 -18.50 8.92 -8.45
CA PHE A 102 -18.20 8.54 -7.08
C PHE A 102 -17.75 9.73 -6.22
N PRO A 103 -18.11 9.81 -4.93
CA PRO A 103 -17.81 10.95 -4.07
C PRO A 103 -16.35 10.95 -3.54
N MET A 104 -15.37 10.85 -4.44
CA MET A 104 -13.96 10.69 -4.08
C MET A 104 -13.41 11.89 -3.31
N GLN A 105 -13.81 13.12 -3.66
CA GLN A 105 -13.40 14.33 -2.94
C GLN A 105 -13.90 14.35 -1.49
N GLU A 106 -15.11 13.84 -1.23
CA GLU A 106 -15.62 13.73 0.15
C GLU A 106 -14.79 12.72 0.95
N ILE A 107 -14.48 11.58 0.34
CA ILE A 107 -13.73 10.49 0.97
C ILE A 107 -12.30 10.94 1.32
N THR A 108 -11.59 11.57 0.37
CA THR A 108 -10.23 12.08 0.59
C THR A 108 -10.23 13.24 1.59
N GLY A 109 -11.20 14.16 1.54
CA GLY A 109 -11.33 15.22 2.55
C GLY A 109 -11.49 14.68 3.99
N ARG A 110 -12.27 13.61 4.18
CA ARG A 110 -12.39 12.92 5.48
C ARG A 110 -11.08 12.25 5.92
N LEU A 111 -10.26 11.82 4.97
CA LEU A 111 -8.94 11.25 5.27
C LEU A 111 -7.94 12.33 5.69
N GLN A 112 -7.90 13.46 4.99
CA GLN A 112 -7.05 14.60 5.35
C GLN A 112 -7.27 15.03 6.81
N GLN A 113 -8.54 15.17 7.21
CA GLN A 113 -8.91 15.48 8.60
C GLN A 113 -8.42 14.41 9.59
N ARG A 114 -8.54 13.12 9.21
CA ARG A 114 -8.05 12.01 10.04
C ARG A 114 -6.52 12.06 10.19
N VAL A 115 -5.80 12.26 9.10
CA VAL A 115 -4.33 12.34 9.10
C VAL A 115 -3.88 13.53 9.94
N ALA A 116 -4.52 14.69 9.82
CA ALA A 116 -4.25 15.85 10.66
C ALA A 116 -4.45 15.54 12.15
N MET A 117 -5.54 14.85 12.51
CA MET A 117 -5.80 14.39 13.87
C MET A 117 -4.71 13.43 14.36
N LEU A 118 -4.32 12.44 13.56
CA LEU A 118 -3.26 11.48 13.92
C LEU A 118 -1.92 12.19 14.15
N LYS A 119 -1.54 13.13 13.28
CA LYS A 119 -0.31 13.94 13.42
C LYS A 119 -0.33 14.78 14.68
N LYS A 120 -1.48 15.34 15.05
CA LYS A 120 -1.65 16.20 16.23
C LYS A 120 -1.61 15.42 17.54
N HIS A 121 -2.21 14.22 17.58
CA HIS A 121 -2.47 13.52 18.84
C HIS A 121 -1.57 12.30 19.10
N LEU A 122 -0.97 11.71 18.07
CA LEU A 122 -0.01 10.62 18.25
C LEU A 122 1.40 11.18 18.40
N GLY A 123 2.15 10.70 19.39
CA GLY A 123 3.59 10.97 19.46
C GLY A 123 4.36 10.34 18.29
N ARG A 124 5.52 10.93 17.93
CA ARG A 124 6.37 10.54 16.78
C ARG A 124 6.55 9.01 16.64
N GLY A 125 6.79 8.31 17.74
CA GLY A 125 7.01 6.86 17.72
C GLY A 125 5.76 6.04 17.34
N ARG A 126 4.56 6.48 17.75
CA ARG A 126 3.31 5.84 17.34
C ARG A 126 2.94 6.16 15.89
N GLN A 127 3.28 7.36 15.42
CA GLN A 127 3.11 7.71 14.01
C GLN A 127 3.97 6.81 13.13
N LEU A 128 5.25 6.64 13.47
CA LEU A 128 6.15 5.73 12.74
C LEU A 128 5.71 4.27 12.86
N ALA A 129 5.26 3.83 14.04
CA ALA A 129 4.70 2.48 14.20
C ALA A 129 3.46 2.23 13.32
N LEU A 130 2.65 3.26 13.08
CA LEU A 130 1.49 3.19 12.19
C LEU A 130 1.96 3.01 10.74
N THR A 131 2.95 3.79 10.30
CA THR A 131 3.59 3.62 8.99
C THR A 131 4.13 2.21 8.82
N VAL A 132 4.95 1.71 9.77
CA VAL A 132 5.46 0.33 9.73
C VAL A 132 4.37 -0.72 9.60
N ALA A 133 3.21 -0.51 10.24
CA ALA A 133 2.10 -1.44 10.14
C ALA A 133 1.41 -1.39 8.76
N MET A 134 1.27 -0.19 8.18
CA MET A 134 0.66 -0.01 6.87
C MET A 134 1.57 -0.53 5.76
N GLU A 135 2.86 -0.17 5.78
CA GLU A 135 3.91 -0.66 4.87
C GLU A 135 3.97 -2.19 4.84
N HIS A 136 3.92 -2.83 6.03
CA HIS A 136 3.93 -4.28 6.08
C HIS A 136 2.66 -4.91 5.45
N PHE A 137 1.51 -4.25 5.61
CA PHE A 137 0.26 -4.69 5.01
C PHE A 137 0.28 -4.50 3.48
N THR A 138 0.71 -3.34 2.99
CA THR A 138 0.80 -3.03 1.55
C THR A 138 1.83 -3.92 0.86
N ALA A 139 3.01 -4.11 1.45
CA ALA A 139 4.02 -5.07 0.95
C ALA A 139 3.51 -6.52 0.93
N SER A 140 2.67 -6.92 1.88
CA SER A 140 2.03 -8.25 1.84
C SER A 140 1.04 -8.37 0.67
N MET A 141 0.26 -7.33 0.43
CA MET A 141 -0.69 -7.29 -0.68
C MET A 141 0.04 -7.29 -2.02
N ALA A 142 1.13 -6.53 -2.11
CA ALA A 142 2.02 -6.47 -3.25
C ALA A 142 2.60 -7.84 -3.62
N GLU A 143 3.09 -8.59 -2.62
CA GLU A 143 3.56 -9.97 -2.82
C GLU A 143 2.48 -10.85 -3.46
N PHE A 144 1.24 -10.76 -2.97
CA PHE A 144 0.14 -11.52 -3.54
C PHE A 144 -0.15 -11.13 -4.99
N LEU A 145 -0.21 -9.83 -5.29
CA LEU A 145 -0.47 -9.32 -6.64
C LEU A 145 0.61 -9.78 -7.63
N LEU A 146 1.89 -9.68 -7.26
CA LEU A 146 3.00 -10.06 -8.13
C LEU A 146 3.15 -11.59 -8.30
N LYS A 147 2.69 -12.39 -7.33
CA LYS A 147 2.62 -13.85 -7.48
C LYS A 147 1.46 -14.31 -8.34
N ASN A 148 0.39 -13.52 -8.42
CA ASN A 148 -0.85 -13.89 -9.10
C ASN A 148 -1.31 -12.75 -10.02
N PRO A 149 -0.47 -12.30 -10.98
CA PRO A 149 -0.82 -11.15 -11.82
C PRO A 149 -2.10 -11.38 -12.64
N GLU A 150 -2.48 -12.64 -12.89
CA GLU A 150 -3.68 -13.02 -13.66
C GLU A 150 -4.98 -12.51 -13.03
N ILE A 151 -4.99 -12.21 -11.73
CA ILE A 151 -6.18 -11.65 -11.05
C ILE A 151 -6.52 -10.24 -11.53
N LEU A 152 -5.55 -9.55 -12.15
CA LEU A 152 -5.69 -8.22 -12.70
C LEU A 152 -5.97 -8.24 -14.20
N ASP A 153 -6.00 -9.40 -14.86
CA ASP A 153 -6.35 -9.52 -16.27
C ASP A 153 -7.69 -8.84 -16.65
N PRO A 154 -8.77 -8.94 -15.84
CA PRO A 154 -10.03 -8.27 -16.17
C PRO A 154 -10.07 -6.78 -15.79
N VAL A 155 -9.01 -6.26 -15.16
CA VAL A 155 -8.92 -4.87 -14.69
C VAL A 155 -8.47 -3.97 -15.83
N ASP A 156 -9.00 -2.74 -15.89
CA ASP A 156 -8.61 -1.77 -16.91
C ASP A 156 -7.09 -1.59 -16.94
N PRO A 157 -6.45 -1.54 -18.13
CA PRO A 157 -5.00 -1.59 -18.25
C PRO A 157 -4.26 -0.52 -17.43
N THR A 158 -4.77 0.72 -17.39
CA THR A 158 -4.19 1.80 -16.58
C THR A 158 -4.14 1.43 -15.10
N VAL A 159 -5.26 0.94 -14.54
CA VAL A 159 -5.36 0.57 -13.12
C VAL A 159 -4.47 -0.64 -12.82
N ARG A 160 -4.50 -1.66 -13.67
CA ARG A 160 -3.63 -2.84 -13.54
C ARG A 160 -2.16 -2.45 -13.51
N ASN A 161 -1.71 -1.66 -14.49
CA ASN A 161 -0.32 -1.29 -14.63
C ASN A 161 0.15 -0.45 -13.43
N MET A 162 -0.70 0.45 -12.93
CA MET A 162 -0.42 1.22 -11.73
C MET A 162 -0.30 0.32 -10.49
N LEU A 163 -1.19 -0.66 -10.30
CA LEU A 163 -1.13 -1.60 -9.17
C LEU A 163 0.12 -2.49 -9.23
N ILE A 164 0.54 -2.94 -10.42
CA ILE A 164 1.76 -3.74 -10.58
C ILE A 164 3.00 -2.90 -10.25
N TRP A 165 3.10 -1.68 -10.79
CA TRP A 165 4.20 -0.76 -10.49
C TRP A 165 4.29 -0.47 -8.99
N HIS A 166 3.17 -0.05 -8.38
CA HIS A 166 3.11 0.23 -6.96
C HIS A 166 3.51 -1.01 -6.14
N ALA A 167 3.01 -2.20 -6.47
CA ALA A 167 3.39 -3.44 -5.80
C ALA A 167 4.89 -3.75 -5.87
N VAL A 168 5.56 -3.45 -6.99
CA VAL A 168 7.01 -3.60 -7.09
C VAL A 168 7.72 -2.67 -6.10
N GLU A 169 7.37 -1.39 -6.08
CA GLU A 169 7.99 -0.38 -5.21
C GLU A 169 7.72 -0.69 -3.72
N GLU A 170 6.51 -1.16 -3.38
CA GLU A 170 6.17 -1.59 -2.00
C GLU A 170 7.10 -2.68 -1.46
N ILE A 171 7.55 -3.61 -2.31
CA ILE A 171 8.50 -4.65 -1.90
C ILE A 171 9.92 -4.10 -1.79
N GLU A 172 10.31 -3.16 -2.67
CA GLU A 172 11.62 -2.52 -2.65
C GLU A 172 11.86 -1.76 -1.32
N HIS A 173 10.84 -1.07 -0.81
CA HIS A 173 10.97 -0.22 0.37
C HIS A 173 10.35 -0.75 1.67
N LYS A 174 9.81 -1.98 1.68
CA LYS A 174 9.10 -2.62 2.81
C LYS A 174 9.78 -2.57 4.18
N ALA A 175 11.10 -2.37 4.22
CA ALA A 175 11.88 -2.34 5.45
C ALA A 175 12.24 -0.93 5.93
N VAL A 176 12.16 0.11 5.08
CA VAL A 176 12.73 1.42 5.41
C VAL A 176 12.12 2.03 6.67
N ALA A 177 10.79 2.10 6.75
CA ALA A 177 10.12 2.60 7.95
C ALA A 177 10.39 1.71 9.18
N PHE A 178 10.54 0.41 8.98
CA PHE A 178 10.84 -0.55 10.03
C PHE A 178 12.24 -0.34 10.61
N ASP A 179 13.24 -0.14 9.75
CA ASP A 179 14.64 0.08 10.13
C ASP A 179 14.77 1.38 10.93
N VAL A 180 14.10 2.45 10.48
CA VAL A 180 13.99 3.70 11.25
C VAL A 180 13.31 3.46 12.59
N PHE A 181 12.25 2.65 12.63
CA PHE A 181 11.55 2.33 13.87
C PHE A 181 12.45 1.56 14.85
N ARG A 182 13.21 0.57 14.37
CA ARG A 182 14.16 -0.20 15.19
C ARG A 182 15.29 0.67 15.71
N LEU A 183 15.81 1.58 14.90
CA LEU A 183 16.90 2.47 15.29
C LEU A 183 16.46 3.51 16.33
N LYS A 184 15.28 4.12 16.15
CA LYS A 184 14.88 5.33 16.89
C LYS A 184 13.81 5.14 17.96
N VAL A 185 13.02 4.07 17.87
CA VAL A 185 11.89 3.81 18.80
C VAL A 185 12.05 2.47 19.51
N ASN A 186 12.42 1.43 18.76
CA ASN A 186 12.70 0.06 19.20
C ASN A 186 11.69 -0.56 20.19
N ASN A 187 10.40 -0.23 20.05
CA ASN A 187 9.36 -0.71 20.97
C ASN A 187 8.47 -1.76 20.32
N GLU A 188 8.82 -3.04 20.48
CA GLU A 188 8.07 -4.15 19.86
C GLU A 188 6.60 -4.22 20.32
N ARG A 189 6.33 -3.97 21.60
CA ARG A 189 4.96 -4.00 22.14
C ARG A 189 4.10 -2.91 21.50
N MET A 190 4.66 -1.71 21.28
CA MET A 190 4.01 -0.63 20.55
C MET A 190 3.74 -1.05 19.11
N ARG A 191 4.75 -1.54 18.39
CA ARG A 191 4.62 -1.98 17.00
C ARG A 191 3.50 -3.00 16.81
N LYS A 192 3.46 -4.05 17.64
CA LYS A 192 2.42 -5.09 17.60
C LYS A 192 1.03 -4.55 17.94
N ARG A 193 0.91 -3.69 18.96
CA ARG A 193 -0.37 -3.07 19.34
C ARG A 193 -0.90 -2.14 18.26
N VAL A 194 -0.03 -1.29 17.70
CA VAL A 194 -0.39 -0.36 16.64
C VAL A 194 -0.86 -1.13 15.42
N MET A 195 -0.17 -2.20 15.01
CA MET A 195 -0.63 -3.07 13.91
C MET A 195 -2.09 -3.54 14.06
N VAL A 196 -2.47 -4.07 15.23
CA VAL A 196 -3.85 -4.52 15.46
C VAL A 196 -4.86 -3.37 15.32
N ILE A 197 -4.56 -2.23 15.95
CA ILE A 197 -5.42 -1.03 15.91
C ILE A 197 -5.53 -0.48 14.49
N SER A 198 -4.42 -0.43 13.76
CA SER A 198 -4.33 0.06 12.39
C SER A 198 -5.14 -0.81 11.45
N MET A 199 -5.04 -2.14 11.54
CA MET A 199 -5.81 -3.06 10.69
C MET A 199 -7.30 -2.95 10.95
N PHE A 200 -7.73 -2.91 12.22
CA PHE A 200 -9.13 -2.67 12.55
C PHE A 200 -9.62 -1.34 11.97
N SER A 201 -8.87 -0.25 12.20
CA SER A 201 -9.21 1.07 11.67
C SER A 201 -9.23 1.12 10.14
N LEU A 202 -8.33 0.42 9.46
CA LEU A 202 -8.23 0.36 8.01
C LEU A 202 -9.47 -0.30 7.43
N PHE A 203 -9.79 -1.52 7.85
CA PHE A 203 -10.93 -2.26 7.31
C PHE A 203 -12.27 -1.61 7.67
N SER A 204 -12.41 -1.01 8.86
CA SER A 204 -13.61 -0.22 9.19
C SER A 204 -13.79 0.99 8.26
N ARG A 205 -12.70 1.68 7.91
CA ARG A 205 -12.75 2.83 6.97
C ARG A 205 -13.03 2.37 5.54
N ILE A 206 -12.39 1.30 5.09
CA ILE A 206 -12.66 0.72 3.77
C ILE A 206 -14.12 0.30 3.65
N ALA A 207 -14.69 -0.34 4.68
CA ALA A 207 -16.11 -0.71 4.68
C ALA A 207 -17.03 0.53 4.64
N TYR A 208 -16.72 1.57 5.42
CA TYR A 208 -17.47 2.81 5.42
C TYR A 208 -17.40 3.54 4.07
N TYR A 209 -16.22 3.62 3.45
CA TYR A 209 -16.04 4.27 2.16
C TYR A 209 -16.67 3.47 1.02
N GLN A 210 -16.58 2.14 1.01
CA GLN A 210 -17.35 1.30 0.09
C GLN A 210 -18.84 1.57 0.19
N PHE A 211 -19.38 1.67 1.41
CA PHE A 211 -20.78 2.04 1.61
C PHE A 211 -21.11 3.41 0.99
N LEU A 212 -20.27 4.44 1.18
CA LEU A 212 -20.49 5.76 0.57
C LEU A 212 -20.44 5.70 -0.96
N LEU A 213 -19.47 4.95 -1.54
CA LEU A 213 -19.32 4.78 -2.98
C LEU A 213 -20.56 4.10 -3.59
N LEU A 214 -20.99 2.97 -3.03
CA LEU A 214 -22.17 2.22 -3.50
C LEU A 214 -23.47 3.00 -3.30
N LYS A 215 -23.59 3.73 -2.18
CA LYS A 215 -24.75 4.59 -1.90
C LYS A 215 -24.86 5.72 -2.93
N ALA A 216 -23.76 6.36 -3.29
CA ALA A 216 -23.75 7.43 -4.29
C ALA A 216 -24.20 6.92 -5.66
N ASP A 217 -23.79 5.70 -6.04
CA ASP A 217 -24.23 5.05 -7.27
C ASP A 217 -25.62 4.41 -7.19
N ARG A 218 -26.26 4.43 -6.01
CA ARG A 218 -27.52 3.72 -5.70
C ARG A 218 -27.46 2.22 -6.05
N HIS A 219 -26.27 1.63 -6.00
CA HIS A 219 -26.04 0.23 -6.35
C HIS A 219 -26.18 -0.66 -5.13
N PHE A 220 -26.93 -1.74 -5.28
CA PHE A 220 -27.10 -2.77 -4.26
C PHE A 220 -26.45 -4.07 -4.75
N PRO A 221 -25.31 -4.50 -4.18
CA PRO A 221 -24.59 -5.66 -4.66
C PRO A 221 -25.46 -6.93 -4.60
N SER A 222 -25.48 -7.65 -5.71
CA SER A 222 -26.20 -8.92 -5.84
C SER A 222 -25.52 -10.05 -5.04
N LEU A 223 -26.25 -11.15 -4.78
CA LEU A 223 -25.67 -12.33 -4.14
C LEU A 223 -24.48 -12.89 -4.93
N LYS A 224 -24.54 -12.82 -6.28
CA LYS A 224 -23.44 -13.21 -7.15
C LYS A 224 -22.19 -12.39 -6.86
N GLU A 225 -22.31 -11.06 -6.77
CA GLU A 225 -21.19 -10.18 -6.46
C GLU A 225 -20.60 -10.48 -5.08
N TRP A 226 -21.43 -10.76 -4.08
CA TRP A 226 -20.97 -11.17 -2.74
C TRP A 226 -20.19 -12.48 -2.75
N VAL A 227 -20.66 -13.49 -3.48
CA VAL A 227 -19.97 -14.78 -3.61
C VAL A 227 -18.62 -14.61 -4.32
N GLU A 228 -18.60 -13.85 -5.41
CA GLU A 228 -17.38 -13.55 -6.16
C GLU A 228 -16.37 -12.74 -5.34
N ALA A 229 -16.82 -11.69 -4.64
CA ALA A 229 -15.97 -10.91 -3.76
C ALA A 229 -15.42 -11.76 -2.60
N THR A 230 -16.25 -12.61 -2.00
CA THR A 230 -15.80 -13.54 -0.95
C THR A 230 -14.74 -14.50 -1.48
N ARG A 231 -14.89 -15.01 -2.71
CA ARG A 231 -13.88 -15.85 -3.36
C ARG A 231 -12.60 -15.08 -3.65
N PHE A 232 -12.71 -13.83 -4.13
CA PHE A 232 -11.58 -12.95 -4.43
C PHE A 232 -10.76 -12.62 -3.17
N PHE A 233 -11.41 -12.33 -2.04
CA PHE A 233 -10.72 -11.97 -0.80
C PHE A 233 -10.29 -13.17 0.05
N TRP A 234 -11.14 -14.20 0.15
CA TRP A 234 -11.02 -15.27 1.15
C TRP A 234 -10.99 -16.70 0.57
N GLY A 235 -11.13 -16.84 -0.74
CA GLY A 235 -11.04 -18.12 -1.44
C GLY A 235 -9.64 -18.75 -1.34
N LYS A 236 -9.43 -19.89 -2.01
CA LYS A 236 -8.15 -20.64 -1.97
C LYS A 236 -6.96 -19.78 -2.43
N LYS A 237 -7.16 -18.94 -3.44
CA LYS A 237 -6.24 -17.89 -3.91
C LYS A 237 -6.75 -16.49 -3.52
N GLY A 238 -7.28 -16.34 -2.31
CA GLY A 238 -7.84 -15.06 -1.86
C GLY A 238 -6.75 -14.10 -1.34
N ILE A 239 -6.81 -12.83 -1.75
CA ILE A 239 -5.78 -11.83 -1.38
C ILE A 239 -5.64 -11.65 0.14
N LEU A 240 -6.75 -11.49 0.86
CA LEU A 240 -6.72 -11.33 2.32
C LEU A 240 -6.32 -12.63 3.02
N ARG A 241 -6.74 -13.78 2.49
CA ARG A 241 -6.34 -15.08 3.00
C ARG A 241 -4.83 -15.30 2.92
N ASP A 242 -4.20 -14.93 1.80
CA ASP A 242 -2.75 -15.10 1.64
C ASP A 242 -1.97 -14.11 2.52
N ASN A 243 -2.44 -12.86 2.58
CA ASN A 243 -1.88 -11.81 3.45
C ASN A 243 -1.78 -12.24 4.92
N LEU A 244 -2.75 -13.02 5.43
CA LEU A 244 -2.71 -13.52 6.81
C LEU A 244 -1.40 -14.22 7.17
N LYS A 245 -0.72 -14.87 6.22
CA LYS A 245 0.58 -15.51 6.46
C LYS A 245 1.64 -14.48 6.81
N SER A 246 1.80 -13.44 5.98
CA SER A 246 2.74 -12.34 6.22
C SER A 246 2.37 -11.57 7.50
N MET A 247 1.08 -11.29 7.71
CA MET A 247 0.60 -10.60 8.90
C MET A 247 0.92 -11.36 10.19
N ARG A 248 0.84 -12.70 10.18
CA ARG A 248 1.25 -13.52 11.35
C ARG A 248 2.74 -13.41 11.64
N GLN A 249 3.58 -13.32 10.61
CA GLN A 249 5.03 -13.17 10.78
C GLN A 249 5.38 -11.87 11.49
N PHE A 250 4.66 -10.78 11.21
CA PHE A 250 4.85 -9.48 11.86
C PHE A 250 4.82 -9.54 13.40
N PHE A 251 4.03 -10.46 13.97
CA PHE A 251 3.88 -10.61 15.42
C PHE A 251 4.98 -11.45 16.09
N ARG A 252 5.85 -12.10 15.32
CA ARG A 252 6.99 -12.85 15.87
C ARG A 252 7.95 -11.89 16.58
N THR A 253 8.54 -12.36 17.68
CA THR A 253 9.61 -11.64 18.38
C THR A 253 10.86 -11.66 17.50
N GLY A 254 11.55 -10.52 17.39
CA GLY A 254 12.71 -10.39 16.51
C GLY A 254 12.41 -10.39 15.01
N PHE A 255 11.12 -10.29 14.61
CA PHE A 255 10.71 -10.17 13.20
C PHE A 255 11.40 -8.99 12.51
N HIS A 256 11.83 -9.21 11.27
CA HIS A 256 12.24 -8.19 10.31
C HIS A 256 11.45 -8.34 8.99
N PRO A 257 11.06 -7.27 8.28
CA PRO A 257 10.43 -7.39 6.95
C PRO A 257 11.25 -8.19 5.93
N TRP A 258 12.57 -8.24 6.11
CA TRP A 258 13.51 -9.02 5.28
C TRP A 258 13.55 -10.52 5.62
N ASP A 259 12.88 -10.97 6.70
CA ASP A 259 12.65 -12.39 6.95
C ASP A 259 11.70 -13.01 5.91
N ILE A 260 10.94 -12.17 5.20
CA ILE A 260 10.10 -12.57 4.08
C ILE A 260 10.87 -12.31 2.79
N ASP A 261 11.37 -13.38 2.16
CA ASP A 261 12.05 -13.25 0.88
C ASP A 261 11.05 -13.05 -0.26
N GLN A 262 11.19 -11.91 -0.91
CA GLN A 262 10.38 -11.45 -2.03
C GLN A 262 11.26 -10.85 -3.15
N GLN A 263 12.59 -10.97 -3.04
CA GLN A 263 13.51 -10.31 -3.97
C GLN A 263 13.28 -10.82 -5.41
N TYR A 264 13.01 -12.11 -5.56
CA TYR A 264 12.66 -12.73 -6.83
C TYR A 264 11.38 -12.15 -7.50
N LEU A 265 10.53 -11.41 -6.78
CA LEU A 265 9.35 -10.74 -7.35
C LEU A 265 9.69 -9.39 -7.98
N ILE A 266 10.77 -8.74 -7.52
CA ILE A 266 11.21 -7.44 -8.04
C ILE A 266 12.41 -7.57 -8.98
N ASP A 267 13.24 -8.61 -8.83
CA ASP A 267 14.37 -8.84 -9.73
C ASP A 267 13.89 -9.08 -11.18
N GLY A 268 14.30 -8.21 -12.10
CA GLY A 268 13.88 -8.31 -13.50
C GLY A 268 12.37 -8.11 -13.72
N TRP A 269 11.66 -7.42 -12.82
CA TRP A 269 10.23 -7.14 -12.97
C TRP A 269 9.89 -6.47 -14.31
N GLN A 270 10.77 -5.60 -14.82
CA GLN A 270 10.60 -4.93 -16.11
C GLN A 270 10.54 -5.90 -17.30
N GLN A 271 11.20 -7.05 -17.22
CA GLN A 271 11.14 -8.08 -18.27
C GLN A 271 9.81 -8.86 -18.19
N ARG A 272 9.25 -9.00 -16.98
CA ARG A 272 7.95 -9.65 -16.74
C ARG A 272 6.77 -8.73 -17.04
N HIS A 273 6.96 -7.42 -16.89
CA HIS A 273 5.95 -6.38 -17.08
C HIS A 273 6.48 -5.26 -18.00
N PRO A 274 6.83 -5.58 -19.26
CA PRO A 274 7.39 -4.60 -20.20
C PRO A 274 6.43 -3.44 -20.48
N GLU A 275 5.12 -3.69 -20.46
CA GLU A 275 4.07 -2.68 -20.62
C GLU A 275 4.05 -1.67 -19.48
N VAL A 276 4.41 -2.09 -18.26
CA VAL A 276 4.51 -1.19 -17.10
C VAL A 276 5.83 -0.43 -17.17
N ALA A 277 6.93 -1.10 -17.48
CA ALA A 277 8.24 -0.48 -17.62
C ALA A 277 8.26 0.63 -18.70
N ALA A 278 7.51 0.44 -19.79
CA ALA A 278 7.37 1.42 -20.87
C ALA A 278 6.69 2.74 -20.45
N LEU A 279 5.96 2.77 -19.33
CA LEU A 279 5.30 3.97 -18.82
C LEU A 279 6.24 4.87 -18.01
N GLN A 280 7.47 4.42 -17.73
CA GLN A 280 8.44 5.23 -17.01
C GLN A 280 8.91 6.41 -17.87
N ILE A 281 8.82 7.62 -17.31
CA ILE A 281 9.29 8.85 -17.94
C ILE A 281 10.60 9.33 -17.30
N GLN A 282 11.40 10.05 -18.10
CA GLN A 282 12.68 10.64 -17.70
C GLN A 282 12.48 11.87 -16.80
#